data_AF-A0A544U987-F1
#
_entry.id   AF-A0A544U987-F1
#
_cell.length_a   1.000
_cell.length_b   1.000
_cell.length_c   1.000
_cell.angle_alpha   90.00
_cell.angle_beta   90.00
_cell.angle_gamma   90.00
#
_symmetry.space_group_name_H-M   'P 1'
#
loop_
_entity.id
_entity.type
_entity.pdbx_description
1 polymer ?
#
loop_
_entity_poly.entity_id
_entity_poly.type
_entity_poly.pdbx_seq_one_letter_code
_entity_poly.pdbx_strand_id
1 'polypeptide(L)'
;MLNNLGMSFIWMLLAYTVATLVVFIHMLISNKFYGVQNAKQAGTTFLKSPVYVKSRPYQVLYNVLIFPIFLWLYSKGIDTDNVKEFILNTVIQWTILSIIIDYISWVLIPHKFRLTHKEFYIDYQPYITLIYVAIFVSHYIVGFFIS
;
A
#
# COMPACT_ATOMS: atom_id res chain seq x y z
N MET A 1 -22.44 -12.57 -1.00
CA MET A 1 -21.12 -12.15 -1.50
C MET A 1 -20.95 -10.65 -1.67
N LEU A 2 -21.82 -9.94 -2.41
CA LEU A 2 -21.73 -8.47 -2.55
C LEU A 2 -21.75 -7.71 -1.21
N ASN A 3 -22.53 -8.18 -0.24
CA ASN A 3 -22.57 -7.59 1.12
C ASN A 3 -21.20 -7.65 1.85
N ASN A 4 -20.33 -8.60 1.48
CA ASN A 4 -19.00 -8.74 2.08
C ASN A 4 -17.94 -7.91 1.33
N LEU A 5 -18.22 -7.45 0.10
CA LEU A 5 -17.29 -6.62 -0.68
C LEU A 5 -17.20 -5.19 -0.14
N GLY A 6 -18.26 -4.67 0.48
CA GLY A 6 -18.20 -3.40 1.22
C GLY A 6 -17.25 -3.49 2.41
N MET A 7 -17.36 -4.58 3.19
CA MET A 7 -16.45 -4.82 4.32
C MET A 7 -15.01 -5.10 3.86
N SER A 8 -14.84 -5.85 2.77
CA SER A 8 -13.56 -6.08 2.09
C SER A 8 -12.87 -4.75 1.74
N PHE A 9 -13.63 -3.81 1.16
CA PHE A 9 -13.12 -2.48 0.83
C PHE A 9 -12.67 -1.70 2.07
N ILE A 10 -13.40 -1.76 3.18
CA ILE A 10 -13.01 -1.12 4.44
C ILE A 10 -11.69 -1.73 4.96
N TRP A 11 -11.55 -3.05 4.95
CA TRP A 11 -10.30 -3.71 5.34
C TRP A 11 -9.12 -3.33 4.46
N MET A 12 -9.34 -3.22 3.15
CA MET A 12 -8.34 -2.73 2.20
C MET A 12 -7.93 -1.29 2.51
N LEU A 13 -8.88 -0.39 2.78
CA LEU A 13 -8.60 1.00 3.16
C LEU A 13 -7.81 1.08 4.48
N LEU A 14 -8.14 0.23 5.45
CA LEU A 14 -7.38 0.15 6.70
C LEU A 14 -5.94 -0.33 6.44
N ALA A 15 -5.75 -1.39 5.65
CA ALA A 15 -4.43 -1.88 5.27
C ALA A 15 -3.59 -0.79 4.59
N TYR A 16 -4.18 -0.10 3.60
CA TYR A 16 -3.59 1.02 2.89
C TYR A 16 -3.19 2.17 3.82
N THR A 17 -4.09 2.53 4.74
CA THR A 17 -3.84 3.60 5.72
C THR A 17 -2.69 3.24 6.65
N VAL A 18 -2.69 2.01 7.18
CA VAL A 18 -1.62 1.52 8.05
C VAL A 18 -0.28 1.45 7.33
N ALA A 19 -0.24 0.93 6.10
CA ALA A 19 0.98 0.91 5.28
C ALA A 19 1.53 2.32 5.06
N THR A 20 0.66 3.27 4.75
CA THR A 20 1.02 4.69 4.58
C THR A 20 1.60 5.29 5.87
N LEU A 21 0.94 5.07 7.01
CA LEU A 21 1.41 5.56 8.31
C LEU A 21 2.76 4.98 8.71
N VAL A 22 2.99 3.69 8.45
CA VAL A 22 4.28 3.03 8.72
C VAL A 22 5.41 3.69 7.92
N VAL A 23 5.15 4.11 6.67
CA VAL A 23 6.14 4.86 5.88
C VAL A 23 6.45 6.23 6.51
N PHE A 24 5.44 6.97 6.96
CA PHE A 24 5.67 8.23 7.65
C PHE A 24 6.47 8.04 8.94
N ILE A 25 6.15 7.01 9.73
CA ILE A 25 6.90 6.66 10.96
C ILE A 25 8.35 6.28 10.61
N HIS A 26 8.58 5.46 9.58
CA HIS A 26 9.92 5.13 9.10
C HIS A 26 10.68 6.42 8.79
N MET A 27 10.10 7.33 8.02
CA MET A 27 10.76 8.57 7.63
C MET A 27 11.13 9.45 8.83
N LEU A 28 10.26 9.53 9.83
CA LEU A 28 10.53 10.24 11.08
C LEU A 28 11.70 9.61 11.86
N ILE A 29 11.74 8.28 11.95
CA ILE A 29 12.82 7.54 12.60
C ILE A 29 14.13 7.75 11.83
N SER A 30 14.12 7.63 10.50
CA SER A 30 15.27 7.84 9.62
C SER A 30 15.83 9.25 9.72
N ASN A 31 14.98 10.25 9.86
CA ASN A 31 15.42 11.62 10.09
C ASN A 31 16.05 11.80 11.48
N LYS A 32 15.35 11.35 12.53
CA LYS A 32 15.73 11.61 13.92
C LYS A 32 16.96 10.82 14.37
N PHE A 33 17.05 9.55 14.01
CA PHE A 33 18.07 8.64 14.55
C PHE A 33 19.21 8.36 13.56
N TYR A 34 18.96 8.45 12.27
CA TYR A 34 19.96 8.17 11.23
C TYR A 34 20.43 9.41 10.47
N GLY A 35 19.96 10.60 10.86
CA GLY A 35 20.39 11.88 10.30
C GLY A 35 20.04 12.08 8.82
N VAL A 36 19.16 11.27 8.25
CA VAL A 36 18.77 11.41 6.85
C VAL A 36 17.92 12.67 6.69
N GLN A 37 18.29 13.58 5.79
CA GLN A 37 17.63 14.88 5.70
C GLN A 37 16.16 14.77 5.27
N ASN A 38 15.30 15.49 5.98
CA ASN A 38 13.91 15.73 5.56
C ASN A 38 13.84 16.84 4.50
N ALA A 39 12.64 17.05 3.95
CA ALA A 39 12.40 18.03 2.87
C ALA A 39 12.90 19.45 3.21
N LYS A 40 12.61 19.91 4.44
CA LYS A 40 13.01 21.23 4.92
C LYS A 40 14.53 21.35 5.01
N GLN A 41 15.20 20.33 5.52
CA GLN A 41 16.66 20.31 5.67
C GLN A 41 17.38 20.22 4.31
N ALA A 42 16.82 19.50 3.35
CA ALA A 42 17.40 19.30 2.03
C ALA A 42 17.06 20.43 1.03
N GLY A 43 16.15 21.35 1.38
CA GLY A 43 15.66 22.36 0.44
C GLY A 43 14.85 21.76 -0.72
N THR A 44 14.23 20.59 -0.53
CA THR A 44 13.47 19.87 -1.56
C THR A 44 11.99 19.78 -1.20
N THR A 45 11.17 19.30 -2.14
CA THR A 45 9.81 18.84 -1.82
C THR A 45 9.84 17.58 -0.97
N PHE A 46 8.72 17.25 -0.30
CA PHE A 46 8.58 16.03 0.50
C PHE A 46 9.01 14.77 -0.25
N LEU A 47 8.56 14.66 -1.50
CA LEU A 47 8.72 13.48 -2.36
C LEU A 47 10.10 13.39 -3.03
N LYS A 48 10.91 14.45 -2.91
CA LYS A 48 12.33 14.49 -3.31
C LYS A 48 13.28 14.49 -2.13
N SER A 49 12.74 14.47 -0.91
CA SER A 49 13.57 14.47 0.29
C SER A 49 14.39 13.18 0.37
N PRO A 50 15.65 13.24 0.84
CA PRO A 50 16.47 12.05 1.02
C PRO A 50 15.81 10.95 1.86
N VAL A 51 15.05 11.33 2.90
CA VAL A 51 14.26 10.37 3.72
C VAL A 51 13.19 9.63 2.91
N TYR A 52 12.47 10.30 2.02
CA TYR A 52 11.45 9.66 1.20
C TYR A 52 12.07 8.77 0.14
N VAL A 53 13.12 9.23 -0.54
CA VAL A 53 13.81 8.44 -1.57
C VAL A 53 14.39 7.16 -0.96
N LYS A 54 15.01 7.26 0.22
CA LYS A 54 15.55 6.09 0.92
C LYS A 54 14.47 5.17 1.50
N SER A 55 13.26 5.65 1.76
CA SER A 55 12.18 4.81 2.31
C SER A 55 11.51 3.92 1.24
N ARG A 56 11.57 4.27 -0.05
CA ARG A 56 10.84 3.57 -1.14
C ARG A 56 11.01 2.04 -1.16
N PRO A 57 12.22 1.47 -1.03
CA PRO A 57 12.38 0.01 -0.98
C PRO A 57 11.64 -0.63 0.20
N TYR A 58 11.64 0.04 1.36
CA TYR A 58 10.96 -0.45 2.56
C TYR A 58 9.44 -0.38 2.43
N GLN A 59 8.91 0.53 1.63
CA GLN A 59 7.47 0.60 1.37
C GLN A 59 6.97 -0.70 0.75
N VAL A 60 7.75 -1.32 -0.15
CA VAL A 60 7.45 -2.65 -0.70
C VAL A 60 7.37 -3.68 0.42
N LEU A 61 8.38 -3.73 1.29
CA LEU A 61 8.44 -4.69 2.40
C LEU A 61 7.27 -4.52 3.38
N TYR A 62 6.88 -3.28 3.67
CA TYR A 62 5.72 -3.00 4.51
C TYR A 62 4.43 -3.51 3.89
N ASN A 63 4.23 -3.29 2.59
CA ASN A 63 3.04 -3.79 1.90
C ASN A 63 3.00 -5.33 1.85
N VAL A 64 4.16 -5.99 1.64
CA VAL A 64 4.27 -7.47 1.70
C VAL A 64 3.84 -8.02 3.06
N LEU A 65 4.02 -7.29 4.16
CA LEU A 65 3.62 -7.75 5.48
C LEU A 65 2.19 -7.34 5.83
N ILE A 66 1.84 -6.08 5.59
CA ILE A 66 0.59 -5.48 6.07
C ILE A 66 -0.62 -6.04 5.31
N PHE A 67 -0.55 -6.10 3.98
CA PHE A 67 -1.71 -6.54 3.18
C PHE A 67 -2.15 -7.98 3.49
N PRO A 68 -1.25 -8.99 3.58
CA PRO A 68 -1.66 -10.33 3.98
C PRO A 68 -2.26 -10.39 5.38
N ILE A 69 -1.71 -9.63 6.35
CA ILE A 69 -2.25 -9.60 7.72
C ILE A 69 -3.69 -9.10 7.73
N PHE A 70 -3.96 -7.97 7.05
CA PHE A 70 -5.31 -7.40 7.01
C PHE A 70 -6.28 -8.28 6.21
N LEU A 71 -5.82 -8.89 5.13
CA LEU A 71 -6.62 -9.84 4.37
C LEU A 71 -6.94 -11.11 5.19
N TRP A 72 -5.98 -11.60 5.97
CA TRP A 72 -6.20 -12.73 6.88
C TRP A 72 -7.23 -12.39 7.97
N LEU A 73 -7.12 -11.22 8.59
CA LEU A 73 -8.10 -10.73 9.57
C LEU A 73 -9.49 -10.60 8.95
N TYR A 74 -9.58 -10.09 7.73
CA TYR A 74 -10.84 -10.06 6.98
C TYR A 74 -11.39 -11.47 6.75
N SER A 75 -10.56 -12.41 6.28
CA SER A 75 -10.98 -13.78 5.99
C SER A 75 -11.55 -14.52 7.22
N LYS A 76 -11.09 -14.20 8.43
CA LYS A 76 -11.63 -14.79 9.68
C LYS A 76 -13.08 -14.41 9.96
N GLY A 77 -13.57 -13.31 9.40
CA GLY A 77 -14.96 -12.88 9.51
C GLY A 77 -15.85 -13.35 8.37
N ILE A 78 -15.32 -14.15 7.44
CA ILE A 78 -16.04 -14.62 6.26
C ILE A 78 -16.24 -16.13 6.36
N ASP A 79 -17.51 -16.52 6.39
CA ASP A 79 -17.91 -17.91 6.22
C ASP A 79 -18.05 -18.20 4.72
N THR A 80 -17.19 -19.04 4.16
CA THR A 80 -17.20 -19.38 2.73
C THR A 80 -16.69 -20.78 2.48
N ASP A 81 -17.51 -21.58 1.78
CA ASP A 81 -17.14 -22.91 1.31
C ASP A 81 -16.35 -22.87 -0.02
N ASN A 82 -16.21 -21.68 -0.64
CA ASN A 82 -15.55 -21.50 -1.93
C ASN A 82 -14.38 -20.50 -1.85
N VAL A 83 -13.27 -20.96 -1.28
CA VAL A 83 -12.04 -20.19 -1.09
C VAL A 83 -11.49 -19.63 -2.41
N LYS A 84 -11.64 -20.36 -3.53
CA LYS A 84 -11.17 -19.90 -4.85
C LYS A 84 -11.90 -18.66 -5.32
N GLU A 85 -13.23 -18.66 -5.21
CA GLU A 85 -14.06 -17.52 -5.57
C GLU A 85 -13.82 -16.33 -4.64
N PHE A 86 -13.66 -16.59 -3.33
CA PHE A 86 -13.27 -15.57 -2.36
C PHE A 86 -11.96 -14.88 -2.75
N ILE A 87 -10.91 -15.64 -3.04
CA ILE A 87 -9.60 -15.11 -3.46
C ILE A 87 -9.74 -14.32 -4.76
N LEU A 88 -10.43 -14.85 -5.77
CA LEU A 88 -10.57 -14.20 -7.07
C LEU A 88 -11.27 -12.84 -6.96
N ASN A 89 -12.36 -12.78 -6.20
CA ASN A 89 -13.12 -11.54 -6.03
C ASN A 89 -12.31 -10.49 -5.24
N THR A 90 -11.64 -10.92 -4.16
CA THR A 90 -10.86 -10.00 -3.31
C THR A 90 -9.58 -9.52 -3.99
N VAL A 91 -8.85 -10.38 -4.70
CA VAL A 91 -7.60 -10.00 -5.37
C VAL A 91 -7.84 -8.97 -6.48
N ILE A 92 -8.92 -9.15 -7.26
CA ILE A 92 -9.33 -8.19 -8.29
C ILE A 92 -9.70 -6.86 -7.63
N GLN A 93 -10.55 -6.91 -6.60
CA GLN A 93 -11.01 -5.71 -5.91
C GLN A 93 -9.83 -4.93 -5.29
N TRP A 94 -9.01 -5.58 -4.47
CA TRP A 94 -7.95 -4.91 -3.71
C TRP A 94 -6.86 -4.37 -4.62
N THR A 95 -6.46 -5.12 -5.65
CA THR A 95 -5.41 -4.68 -6.58
C THR A 95 -5.89 -3.49 -7.42
N ILE A 96 -7.07 -3.59 -8.05
CA ILE A 96 -7.59 -2.52 -8.91
C ILE A 96 -7.90 -1.26 -8.09
N LEU A 97 -8.57 -1.41 -6.95
CA LEU A 97 -8.91 -0.25 -6.13
C LEU A 97 -7.67 0.40 -5.52
N SER A 98 -6.63 -0.35 -5.15
CA SER A 98 -5.38 0.26 -4.69
C SER A 98 -4.72 1.10 -5.78
N ILE A 99 -4.67 0.62 -7.03
CA ILE A 99 -4.15 1.40 -8.17
C ILE A 99 -4.96 2.69 -8.38
N ILE A 100 -6.29 2.59 -8.35
CA ILE A 100 -7.18 3.74 -8.52
C ILE A 100 -6.99 4.74 -7.37
N ILE A 101 -6.96 4.26 -6.13
CA ILE A 101 -6.77 5.09 -4.94
C ILE A 101 -5.41 5.77 -4.98
N ASP A 102 -4.34 5.07 -5.36
CA ASP A 102 -3.02 5.68 -5.45
C ASP A 102 -2.99 6.79 -6.50
N TYR A 103 -3.57 6.55 -7.68
CA TYR A 103 -3.65 7.57 -8.72
C TYR A 103 -4.47 8.79 -8.27
N ILE A 104 -5.66 8.56 -7.69
CA ILE A 104 -6.53 9.65 -7.22
C ILE A 104 -5.86 10.43 -6.10
N SER A 105 -5.34 9.71 -5.10
CA SER A 105 -4.80 10.29 -3.88
C SER A 105 -3.50 11.00 -4.13
N TRP A 106 -2.56 10.40 -4.87
CA TRP A 106 -1.20 10.94 -5.01
C TRP A 106 -0.99 11.73 -6.30
N VAL A 107 -1.83 11.60 -7.33
CA VAL A 107 -1.59 12.27 -8.63
C VAL A 107 -2.69 13.27 -8.98
N LEU A 108 -3.96 12.88 -8.82
CA LEU A 108 -5.09 13.67 -9.31
C LEU A 108 -5.47 14.81 -8.35
N ILE A 109 -5.68 14.49 -7.06
CA ILE A 109 -6.14 15.46 -6.07
C ILE A 109 -4.98 16.42 -5.71
N PRO A 110 -5.19 17.75 -5.70
CA PRO A 110 -4.18 18.70 -5.28
C PRO A 110 -4.01 18.71 -3.76
N HIS A 111 -2.83 18.32 -3.27
CA HIS A 111 -2.41 18.48 -1.88
C HIS A 111 -0.88 18.58 -1.78
N LYS A 112 -0.35 18.81 -0.58
CA LYS A 112 1.09 19.05 -0.33
C LYS A 112 2.01 17.88 -0.71
N PHE A 113 1.48 16.67 -0.89
CA PHE A 113 2.23 15.47 -1.23
C PHE A 113 1.86 14.92 -2.62
N ARG A 114 1.31 15.77 -3.49
CA ARG A 114 0.96 15.38 -4.86
C ARG A 114 2.22 15.12 -5.69
N LEU A 115 2.21 14.01 -6.42
CA LEU A 115 3.16 13.62 -7.45
C LEU A 115 2.68 14.08 -8.83
N THR A 116 3.63 14.44 -9.68
CA THR A 116 3.37 14.51 -11.12
C THR A 116 3.24 13.11 -11.71
N HIS A 117 2.62 13.01 -12.89
CA HIS A 117 2.52 11.74 -13.63
C HIS A 117 3.89 11.09 -13.86
N LYS A 118 4.90 11.90 -14.20
CA LYS A 118 6.28 11.40 -14.37
C LYS A 118 6.82 10.85 -13.05
N GLU A 119 6.67 11.59 -11.96
CA GLU A 119 7.20 11.16 -10.66
C GLU A 119 6.56 9.86 -10.19
N PHE A 120 5.25 9.68 -10.40
CA PHE A 120 4.53 8.48 -9.99
C PHE A 120 4.76 7.27 -10.92
N TYR A 121 4.69 7.46 -12.25
CA TYR A 121 4.76 6.33 -13.19
C TYR A 121 6.16 5.96 -13.65
N ILE A 122 7.11 6.91 -13.62
CA ILE A 122 8.49 6.71 -14.09
C ILE A 122 9.44 6.72 -12.91
N ASP A 123 9.50 7.81 -12.14
CA ASP A 123 10.55 7.97 -11.12
C ASP A 123 10.31 7.10 -9.87
N TYR A 124 9.08 6.62 -9.66
CA TYR A 124 8.71 5.75 -8.54
C TYR A 124 8.90 4.26 -8.85
N GLN A 125 9.22 3.91 -10.10
CA GLN A 125 9.57 2.55 -10.47
C GLN A 125 10.92 2.14 -9.85
N PRO A 126 11.13 0.84 -9.54
CA PRO A 126 10.17 -0.26 -9.70
C PRO A 126 9.19 -0.39 -8.51
N TYR A 127 9.29 0.48 -7.51
CA TYR A 127 8.67 0.27 -6.20
C TYR A 127 7.14 0.22 -6.24
N ILE A 128 6.49 1.06 -7.06
CA ILE A 128 5.03 1.03 -7.18
C ILE A 128 4.50 -0.28 -7.75
N THR A 129 5.17 -0.78 -8.79
CA THR A 129 4.84 -2.08 -9.40
C THR A 129 5.02 -3.20 -8.37
N LEU A 130 6.13 -3.17 -7.62
CA LEU A 130 6.37 -4.15 -6.56
C LEU A 130 5.35 -4.07 -5.41
N ILE A 131 4.84 -2.89 -5.08
CA ILE A 131 3.74 -2.72 -4.12
C ILE A 131 2.47 -3.38 -4.67
N TYR A 132 2.08 -3.13 -5.92
CA TYR A 132 0.91 -3.78 -6.50
C TYR A 132 1.05 -5.30 -6.60
N VAL A 133 2.25 -5.79 -6.92
CA VAL A 133 2.56 -7.23 -6.87
C VAL A 133 2.44 -7.77 -5.45
N ALA A 134 2.92 -7.05 -4.43
CA ALA A 134 2.79 -7.45 -3.03
C ALA A 134 1.31 -7.57 -2.61
N ILE A 135 0.48 -6.59 -3.00
CA ILE A 135 -0.97 -6.61 -2.75
C ILE A 135 -1.61 -7.80 -3.47
N PHE A 136 -1.27 -8.03 -4.73
CA PHE A 136 -1.79 -9.17 -5.49
C PHE A 136 -1.41 -10.51 -4.85
N VAL A 137 -0.12 -10.72 -4.56
CA VAL A 137 0.42 -11.97 -3.98
C VAL A 137 -0.13 -12.22 -2.58
N SER A 138 -0.46 -11.18 -1.81
CA SER A 138 -1.05 -11.33 -0.48
C SER A 138 -2.28 -12.25 -0.45
N HIS A 139 -3.08 -12.24 -1.52
CA HIS A 139 -4.28 -13.05 -1.63
C HIS A 139 -4.00 -14.53 -1.80
N TYR A 140 -2.92 -14.86 -2.50
CA TYR A 140 -2.48 -16.24 -2.66
C TYR A 140 -1.80 -16.77 -1.39
N ILE A 141 -1.06 -15.90 -0.69
CA ILE A 141 -0.49 -16.24 0.63
C ILE A 141 -1.61 -16.60 1.60
N VAL A 142 -2.59 -15.71 1.78
CA VAL A 142 -3.71 -15.96 2.70
C VAL A 142 -4.53 -17.15 2.22
N GLY A 143 -4.81 -17.22 0.91
CA GLY A 143 -5.50 -18.34 0.28
C GLY A 143 -4.92 -19.69 0.65
N PHE A 144 -3.59 -19.84 0.59
CA PHE A 144 -2.90 -21.06 1.01
C PHE A 144 -3.15 -21.45 2.47
N PHE A 145 -3.30 -20.49 3.38
CA PHE A 145 -3.55 -20.76 4.81
C PHE A 145 -5.01 -21.01 5.17
N ILE A 146 -5.95 -20.63 4.30
CA ILE A 146 -7.39 -20.79 4.54
C ILE A 146 -8.05 -21.85 3.64
N SER A 147 -7.27 -22.44 2.72
CA SER A 147 -7.71 -23.54 1.84
C SER A 147 -7.70 -24.89 2.54
#